data_AF-A0A0N4US64-F1
#
_entry.id   AF-A0A0N4US64-F1
#
_cell.length_a   1.000
_cell.length_b   1.000
_cell.length_c   1.000
_cell.angle_alpha   90.00
_cell.angle_beta   90.00
_cell.angle_gamma   90.00
#
_symmetry.space_group_name_H-M   'P 1'
#
loop_
_entity.id
_entity.type
_entity.pdbx_description
1 polymer ?
#
loop_
_entity_poly.entity_id
_entity_poly.type
_entity_poly.pdbx_seq_one_letter_code
_entity_poly.pdbx_strand_id
1 'polypeptide(L)'
;MRFFKALVSNEEEGYQILKRLDADYVALTFGGYNAHETDEIGKFFWLMRISASVHTGAHIKDDDYMSDYGQFRCDEYGKSKYHESLIYRLSYQNFGKVYNRRMNMYGFDEARKMEVYHKNISLQYFEEAYTTTNWYLRIFKLKKESNRNYFFSSMAHN
;
A
#
# COMPACT_ATOMS: atom_id res chain seq x y z
N MET A 1 -10.28 10.87 -9.00
CA MET A 1 -10.09 10.96 -7.53
C MET A 1 -10.20 9.63 -6.80
N ARG A 2 -10.97 8.63 -7.29
CA ARG A 2 -11.11 7.31 -6.63
C ARG A 2 -9.80 6.53 -6.48
N PHE A 3 -8.80 6.76 -7.34
CA PHE A 3 -7.49 6.11 -7.23
C PHE A 3 -6.77 6.41 -5.90
N PHE A 4 -6.70 7.68 -5.48
CA PHE A 4 -6.09 8.03 -4.19
C PHE A 4 -6.86 7.43 -3.02
N LYS A 5 -8.20 7.38 -3.11
CA LYS A 5 -9.02 6.67 -2.12
C LYS A 5 -8.61 5.20 -2.06
N ALA A 6 -8.39 4.54 -3.19
CA ALA A 6 -7.93 3.15 -3.21
C ALA A 6 -6.60 2.96 -2.47
N LEU A 7 -5.65 3.88 -2.68
CA LEU A 7 -4.33 3.83 -2.03
C LEU A 7 -4.39 3.98 -0.51
N VAL A 8 -5.28 4.82 0.02
CA VAL A 8 -5.42 5.06 1.48
C VAL A 8 -6.40 4.08 2.16
N SER A 9 -7.16 3.32 1.39
CA SER A 9 -8.04 2.25 1.88
C SER A 9 -7.22 0.99 2.19
N ASN A 10 -7.80 0.01 2.88
CA ASN A 10 -7.15 -1.30 3.04
C ASN A 10 -7.04 -2.04 1.69
N GLU A 11 -6.30 -3.17 1.67
CA GLU A 11 -6.02 -3.92 0.44
C GLU A 11 -7.28 -4.35 -0.33
N GLU A 12 -8.29 -4.88 0.37
CA GLU A 12 -9.56 -5.32 -0.22
C GLU A 12 -10.31 -4.15 -0.85
N GLU A 13 -10.57 -3.10 -0.08
CA GLU A 13 -11.32 -1.95 -0.55
C GLU A 13 -10.58 -1.25 -1.71
N GLY A 14 -9.25 -1.13 -1.59
CA GLY A 14 -8.41 -0.61 -2.65
C GLY A 14 -8.51 -1.44 -3.93
N TYR A 15 -8.46 -2.77 -3.82
CA TYR A 15 -8.66 -3.68 -4.95
C TYR A 15 -10.02 -3.51 -5.61
N GLN A 16 -11.11 -3.46 -4.84
CA GLN A 16 -12.46 -3.27 -5.38
C GLN A 16 -12.62 -1.91 -6.09
N ILE A 17 -12.02 -0.85 -5.55
CA ILE A 17 -12.04 0.47 -6.19
C ILE A 17 -11.25 0.43 -7.51
N LEU A 18 -10.08 -0.18 -7.53
CA LEU A 18 -9.24 -0.27 -8.73
C LEU A 18 -9.88 -1.14 -9.82
N LYS A 19 -10.56 -2.25 -9.46
CA LYS A 19 -11.38 -3.02 -10.41
C LYS A 19 -12.48 -2.17 -11.05
N ARG A 20 -13.18 -1.35 -10.26
CA ARG A 20 -14.23 -0.44 -10.80
C ARG A 20 -13.66 0.68 -11.67
N LEU A 21 -12.35 0.92 -11.62
CA LEU A 21 -11.62 1.83 -12.50
C LEU A 21 -11.01 1.11 -13.70
N ASP A 22 -11.28 -0.18 -13.88
CA ASP A 22 -10.74 -1.04 -14.94
C ASP A 22 -9.19 -1.05 -14.97
N ALA A 23 -8.58 -0.95 -13.78
CA ALA A 23 -7.12 -0.95 -13.65
C ALA A 23 -6.58 -2.39 -13.63
N ASP A 24 -5.61 -2.68 -14.50
CA ASP A 24 -4.86 -3.95 -14.48
C ASP A 24 -3.61 -3.89 -13.59
N TYR A 25 -3.03 -2.70 -13.44
CA TYR A 25 -1.79 -2.47 -12.70
C TYR A 25 -1.87 -1.22 -11.81
N VAL A 26 -1.08 -1.22 -10.74
CA VAL A 26 -0.77 -0.06 -9.91
C VAL A 26 0.73 0.16 -9.95
N ALA A 27 1.15 1.38 -10.28
CA ALA A 27 2.53 1.81 -10.15
C ALA A 27 2.64 2.83 -9.02
N LEU A 28 3.68 2.71 -8.21
CA LEU A 28 4.06 3.68 -7.18
C LEU A 28 5.57 3.81 -7.14
N THR A 29 6.03 4.99 -6.76
CA THR A 29 7.39 5.22 -6.32
C THR A 29 7.55 4.91 -4.83
N PHE A 30 8.75 4.46 -4.47
CA PHE A 30 9.11 4.09 -3.11
C PHE A 30 10.58 4.42 -2.85
N GLY A 31 10.83 5.28 -1.87
CA GLY A 31 12.15 5.76 -1.53
C GLY A 31 12.76 5.16 -0.28
N GLY A 32 12.09 4.19 0.37
CA GLY A 32 12.63 3.58 1.58
C GLY A 32 13.94 2.83 1.37
N TYR A 33 14.28 2.43 0.14
CA TYR A 33 15.58 1.83 -0.18
C TYR A 33 16.70 2.86 -0.42
N ASN A 34 16.36 4.00 -1.03
CA ASN A 34 17.34 4.94 -1.62
C ASN A 34 17.26 6.36 -1.03
N ALA A 35 16.54 6.54 0.08
CA ALA A 35 16.32 7.80 0.78
C ALA A 35 15.53 8.89 0.02
N HIS A 36 14.79 8.55 -1.04
CA HIS A 36 13.90 9.51 -1.71
C HIS A 36 12.61 9.76 -0.90
N GLU A 37 12.51 10.90 -0.24
CA GLU A 37 11.38 11.21 0.66
C GLU A 37 10.07 11.58 -0.07
N THR A 38 10.16 12.03 -1.33
CA THR A 38 9.02 12.52 -2.12
C THR A 38 8.27 11.42 -2.89
N ASP A 39 8.34 10.19 -2.41
CA ASP A 39 7.61 9.04 -2.93
C ASP A 39 6.11 9.05 -2.54
N GLU A 40 5.29 8.14 -3.08
CA GLU A 40 3.84 8.18 -2.86
C GLU A 40 3.48 7.96 -1.39
N ILE A 41 4.20 7.11 -0.67
CA ILE A 41 3.93 6.89 0.76
C ILE A 41 4.34 8.10 1.61
N GLY A 42 5.34 8.88 1.19
CA GLY A 42 5.68 10.17 1.82
C GLY A 42 4.61 11.23 1.60
N LYS A 43 3.82 11.08 0.54
CA LYS A 43 2.68 11.94 0.22
C LYS A 43 1.36 11.45 0.82
N PHE A 44 1.39 10.44 1.70
CA PHE A 44 0.18 9.83 2.28
C PHE A 44 -0.81 10.85 2.83
N PHE A 45 -0.31 11.86 3.56
CA PHE A 45 -1.12 12.95 4.09
C PHE A 45 -1.98 13.65 3.02
N TRP A 46 -1.37 13.99 1.89
CA TRP A 46 -2.06 14.66 0.79
C TRP A 46 -3.06 13.71 0.11
N LEU A 47 -2.67 12.46 -0.10
CA LEU A 47 -3.55 11.44 -0.65
C LEU A 47 -4.80 11.23 0.22
N MET A 48 -4.60 11.20 1.54
CA MET A 48 -5.68 11.08 2.52
C MET A 48 -6.63 12.28 2.46
N ARG A 49 -6.13 13.52 2.45
CA ARG A 49 -6.97 14.73 2.38
C ARG A 49 -7.74 14.83 1.06
N ILE A 50 -7.11 14.47 -0.06
CA ILE A 50 -7.81 14.41 -1.36
C ILE A 50 -8.87 13.30 -1.36
N SER A 51 -8.61 12.20 -0.65
CA SER A 51 -9.60 11.12 -0.50
C SER A 51 -10.74 11.53 0.44
N ALA A 52 -10.47 12.29 1.49
CA ALA A 52 -11.49 12.78 2.42
C ALA A 52 -12.44 13.80 1.78
N SER A 53 -11.98 14.53 0.73
CA SER A 53 -12.81 15.53 0.04
C SER A 53 -13.81 14.95 -0.95
N VAL A 54 -13.77 13.64 -1.27
CA VAL A 54 -14.87 12.99 -2.02
C VAL A 54 -16.04 12.64 -1.10
N HIS A 55 -17.26 12.64 -1.66
CA HIS A 55 -18.47 12.23 -0.93
C HIS A 55 -18.35 10.85 -0.25
N THR A 56 -17.60 9.90 -0.84
CA THR A 56 -17.38 8.56 -0.27
C THR A 56 -16.24 8.49 0.74
N GLY A 57 -15.58 9.61 1.05
CA GLY A 57 -14.40 9.68 1.90
C GLY A 57 -14.61 10.48 3.19
N ALA A 58 -15.83 10.94 3.48
CA ALA A 58 -16.12 11.76 4.67
C ALA A 58 -15.75 11.10 6.02
N HIS A 59 -15.55 9.77 6.03
CA HIS A 59 -15.13 9.00 7.20
C HIS A 59 -13.60 8.90 7.36
N ILE A 60 -12.81 9.39 6.41
CA ILE A 60 -11.35 9.39 6.47
C ILE A 60 -10.91 10.55 7.36
N LYS A 61 -10.23 10.25 8.47
CA LYS A 61 -9.74 11.24 9.43
C LYS A 61 -8.26 11.04 9.70
N ASP A 62 -7.51 12.13 9.81
CA ASP A 62 -6.06 12.15 10.09
C ASP A 62 -5.72 11.27 11.31
N ASP A 63 -6.54 11.37 12.37
CA ASP A 63 -6.38 10.63 13.63
C ASP A 63 -6.44 9.11 13.45
N ASP A 64 -7.08 8.57 12.41
CA ASP A 64 -7.15 7.12 12.25
C ASP A 64 -5.81 6.54 11.76
N TYR A 65 -4.95 7.37 11.17
CA TYR A 65 -3.72 6.95 10.49
C TYR A 65 -2.45 7.45 11.18
N MET A 66 -2.51 8.62 11.83
CA MET A 66 -1.37 9.20 12.53
C MET A 66 -1.19 8.60 13.92
N SER A 67 0.06 8.41 14.34
CA SER A 67 0.40 8.08 15.73
C SER A 67 -0.09 9.15 16.70
N ASP A 68 0.01 8.88 18.01
CA ASP A 68 -0.38 9.82 19.07
C ASP A 68 0.41 11.14 19.03
N TYR A 69 1.55 11.16 18.33
CA TYR A 69 2.37 12.35 18.10
C TYR A 69 2.08 13.05 16.76
N GLY A 70 1.02 12.67 16.06
CA GLY A 70 0.63 13.28 14.77
C GLY A 70 1.55 12.91 13.60
N GLN A 71 2.21 11.74 13.65
CA GLN A 71 3.15 11.29 12.63
C GLN A 71 2.67 10.01 11.93
N PHE A 72 2.90 9.91 10.62
CA PHE A 72 2.84 8.61 9.93
C PHE A 72 4.12 7.85 10.22
N ARG A 73 4.01 6.71 10.91
CA ARG A 73 5.16 5.88 11.28
C ARG A 73 5.04 4.50 10.68
N CYS A 74 6.13 4.02 10.09
CA CYS A 74 6.18 2.67 9.54
C CYS A 74 6.66 1.61 10.55
N ASP A 75 7.12 2.05 11.72
CA ASP A 75 7.50 1.20 12.85
C ASP A 75 6.31 0.87 13.76
N GLU A 76 6.60 0.23 14.90
CA GLU A 76 5.62 -0.31 15.85
C GLU A 76 4.70 0.76 16.48
N TYR A 77 5.08 2.04 16.39
CA TYR A 77 4.29 3.17 16.91
C TYR A 77 3.31 3.75 15.88
N GLY A 78 3.27 3.18 14.66
CA GLY A 78 2.29 3.53 13.63
C GLY A 78 0.92 2.90 13.90
N LYS A 79 -0.15 3.58 13.47
CA LYS A 79 -1.52 3.03 13.60
C LYS A 79 -1.76 1.90 12.61
N SER A 80 -2.50 0.88 13.04
CA SER A 80 -2.84 -0.28 12.21
C SER A 80 -3.52 0.13 10.90
N LYS A 81 -4.41 1.12 10.90
CA LYS A 81 -5.06 1.60 9.66
C LYS A 81 -4.06 2.16 8.63
N TYR A 82 -2.95 2.76 9.08
CA TYR A 82 -1.86 3.17 8.19
C TYR A 82 -1.09 1.97 7.67
N HIS A 83 -0.72 1.04 8.55
CA HIS A 83 -0.04 -0.22 8.17
C HIS A 83 -0.89 -1.13 7.27
N GLU A 84 -2.21 -1.05 7.36
CA GLU A 84 -3.16 -1.82 6.55
C GLU A 84 -3.51 -1.15 5.23
N SER A 85 -3.16 0.13 5.06
CA SER A 85 -3.43 0.85 3.81
C SER A 85 -2.75 0.17 2.62
N LEU A 86 -3.43 0.19 1.47
CA LEU A 86 -2.93 -0.42 0.24
C LEU A 86 -1.55 0.12 -0.12
N ILE A 87 -1.37 1.44 -0.04
CA ILE A 87 -0.08 2.07 -0.34
C ILE A 87 1.04 1.60 0.59
N TYR A 88 0.79 1.44 1.90
CA TYR A 88 1.78 0.90 2.83
C TYR A 88 2.15 -0.53 2.44
N ARG A 89 1.13 -1.37 2.24
CA ARG A 89 1.31 -2.79 1.93
C ARG A 89 2.06 -2.99 0.62
N LEU A 90 1.73 -2.24 -0.44
CA LEU A 90 2.45 -2.29 -1.71
C LEU A 90 3.88 -1.73 -1.57
N SER A 91 4.06 -0.59 -0.89
CA SER A 91 5.39 0.03 -0.71
C SER A 91 6.37 -0.88 0.03
N TYR A 92 5.91 -1.56 1.08
CA TYR A 92 6.75 -2.38 1.95
C TYR A 92 6.68 -3.89 1.67
N GLN A 93 5.94 -4.33 0.64
CA GLN A 93 5.95 -5.73 0.22
C GLN A 93 7.39 -6.18 -0.06
N ASN A 94 7.78 -7.35 0.48
CA ASN A 94 9.16 -7.88 0.46
C ASN A 94 10.23 -7.01 1.14
N PHE A 95 9.94 -5.79 1.59
CA PHE A 95 10.94 -4.86 2.12
C PHE A 95 11.54 -5.32 3.46
N GLY A 96 10.79 -6.09 4.26
CA GLY A 96 11.32 -6.71 5.47
C GLY A 96 12.45 -7.71 5.25
N LYS A 97 12.70 -8.13 4.00
CA LYS A 97 13.84 -9.00 3.61
C LYS A 97 15.05 -8.21 3.11
N VAL A 98 14.91 -6.90 2.92
CA VAL A 98 15.98 -6.04 2.42
C VAL A 98 16.94 -5.74 3.56
N TYR A 99 18.19 -6.16 3.42
CA TYR A 99 19.23 -5.88 4.41
C TYR A 99 19.81 -4.48 4.21
N ASN A 100 19.74 -3.63 5.24
CA ASN A 100 20.40 -2.35 5.26
C ASN A 100 21.77 -2.50 5.95
N ARG A 101 22.84 -2.40 5.17
CA ARG A 101 24.23 -2.55 5.67
C ARG A 101 24.64 -1.43 6.64
N ARG A 102 24.16 -0.20 6.41
CA ARG A 102 24.53 0.97 7.23
C ARG A 102 23.95 0.87 8.64
N MET A 103 22.72 0.39 8.75
CA MET A 103 22.02 0.21 10.02
C MET A 103 22.17 -1.19 10.61
N ASN A 104 22.80 -2.12 9.88
CA ASN A 104 23.00 -3.52 10.29
C ASN A 104 21.68 -4.21 10.68
N MET A 105 20.62 -3.99 9.90
CA MET A 105 19.27 -4.52 10.17
C MET A 105 18.46 -4.70 8.88
N TYR A 106 17.38 -5.47 8.95
CA TYR A 106 16.49 -5.71 7.82
C TYR A 106 15.32 -4.74 7.80
N GLY A 107 14.82 -4.37 6.62
CA GLY A 107 13.64 -3.52 6.45
C GLY A 107 13.78 -2.14 7.12
N PHE A 108 14.96 -1.53 7.02
CA PHE A 108 15.14 -0.14 7.45
C PHE A 108 14.81 0.79 6.28
N ASP A 109 13.82 1.65 6.49
CA ASP A 109 13.42 2.69 5.54
C ASP A 109 14.36 3.90 5.66
N GLU A 110 15.19 4.11 4.64
CA GLU A 110 16.14 5.21 4.55
C GLU A 110 15.50 6.59 4.35
N ALA A 111 14.28 6.69 3.85
CA ALA A 111 13.59 7.97 3.70
C ALA A 111 12.93 8.40 5.02
N ARG A 112 12.39 7.45 5.81
CA ARG A 112 11.76 7.73 7.12
C ARG A 112 12.71 7.58 8.31
N LYS A 113 13.87 6.96 8.11
CA LYS A 113 14.83 6.62 9.17
C LYS A 113 14.23 5.73 10.26
N MET A 114 13.41 4.75 9.85
CA MET A 114 12.68 3.86 10.75
C MET A 114 12.79 2.41 10.30
N GLU A 115 12.82 1.50 11.26
CA GLU A 115 12.66 0.08 10.98
C GLU A 115 11.18 -0.23 10.74
N VAL A 116 10.84 -0.84 9.61
CA VAL A 116 9.44 -1.19 9.32
C VAL A 116 8.95 -2.29 10.26
N TYR A 117 7.76 -2.12 10.82
CA TYR A 117 7.16 -3.06 11.76
C TYR A 117 6.74 -4.37 11.09
N HIS A 118 5.99 -4.28 10.00
CA HIS A 118 5.53 -5.45 9.27
C HIS A 118 6.60 -5.94 8.27
N LYS A 119 7.43 -6.90 8.71
CA LYS A 119 8.46 -7.50 7.85
C LYS A 119 7.92 -8.46 6.78
N ASN A 120 6.81 -9.13 7.09
CA ASN A 120 6.25 -10.22 6.29
C ASN A 120 4.88 -9.83 5.71
N ILE A 121 4.87 -8.88 4.76
CA ILE A 121 3.64 -8.45 4.09
C ILE A 121 3.34 -9.39 2.91
N SER A 122 2.23 -10.11 3.00
CA SER A 122 1.67 -10.92 1.92
C SER A 122 0.50 -10.21 1.24
N LEU A 123 0.51 -10.14 -0.09
CA LEU A 123 -0.59 -9.52 -0.86
C LEU A 123 -1.57 -10.60 -1.35
N GLN A 124 -2.83 -10.44 -0.97
CA GLN A 124 -3.93 -11.31 -1.38
C GLN A 124 -4.39 -10.98 -2.80
N TYR A 125 -4.56 -9.70 -3.12
CA TYR A 125 -5.19 -9.21 -4.35
C TYR A 125 -4.23 -8.66 -5.39
N PHE A 126 -2.96 -8.54 -5.04
CA PHE A 126 -1.93 -7.95 -5.88
C PHE A 126 -0.72 -8.87 -6.00
N GLU A 127 -0.06 -8.83 -7.15
CA GLU A 127 1.18 -9.54 -7.44
C GLU A 127 2.23 -8.53 -7.86
N GLU A 128 3.43 -8.61 -7.30
CA GLU A 128 4.56 -7.80 -7.74
C GLU A 128 4.91 -8.17 -9.19
N ALA A 129 4.76 -7.22 -10.12
CA ALA A 129 5.06 -7.42 -11.53
C ALA A 129 6.47 -6.96 -11.88
N TYR A 130 6.93 -5.86 -11.25
CA TYR A 130 8.27 -5.32 -11.46
C TYR A 130 8.67 -4.38 -10.32
N THR A 131 9.92 -4.47 -9.87
CA THR A 131 10.55 -3.51 -8.96
C THR A 131 11.92 -3.18 -9.51
N THR A 132 12.26 -1.88 -9.61
CA THR A 132 13.58 -1.47 -10.10
C THR A 132 14.69 -1.90 -9.15
N THR A 133 15.92 -2.03 -9.66
CA THR A 133 17.09 -2.41 -8.85
C THR A 133 17.30 -1.51 -7.63
N ASN A 134 17.02 -0.20 -7.77
CA ASN A 134 17.08 0.77 -6.68
C ASN A 134 15.75 0.93 -5.91
N TRP A 135 14.77 0.05 -6.17
CA TRP A 135 13.43 0.00 -5.57
C TRP A 135 12.58 1.27 -5.73
N TYR A 136 13.05 2.25 -6.52
CA TYR A 136 12.35 3.52 -6.69
C TYR A 136 10.99 3.36 -7.34
N LEU A 137 10.85 2.49 -8.35
CA LEU A 137 9.56 2.23 -9.00
C LEU A 137 9.13 0.80 -8.70
N ARG A 138 7.89 0.65 -8.25
CA ARG A 138 7.24 -0.63 -7.97
C ARG A 138 5.93 -0.73 -8.74
N ILE A 139 5.75 -1.82 -9.46
CA ILE A 139 4.58 -2.11 -10.28
C ILE A 139 3.94 -3.40 -9.79
N PHE A 140 2.65 -3.33 -9.50
CA PHE A 140 1.85 -4.45 -9.03
C PHE A 140 0.71 -4.71 -10.00
N LYS A 141 0.48 -5.96 -10.32
CA LYS A 141 -0.66 -6.42 -11.09
C LYS A 141 -1.83 -6.74 -10.16
N LEU A 142 -3.03 -6.35 -10.54
CA LEU A 142 -4.25 -6.82 -9.86
C LEU A 142 -4.48 -8.29 -10.23
N LYS A 143 -4.63 -9.16 -9.23
CA LYS A 143 -5.01 -10.55 -9.46
C LYS A 143 -6.46 -10.59 -9.95
N LYS A 144 -6.69 -11.09 -11.16
CA LYS A 144 -8.04 -11.31 -11.66
C LYS A 144 -8.60 -12.55 -10.98
N GLU A 145 -9.86 -12.49 -10.55
CA GLU A 145 -10.57 -13.68 -10.10
C GLU A 145 -10.54 -14.72 -11.23
N SER A 146 -10.23 -15.97 -10.89
CA SER A 146 -10.30 -17.03 -11.88
C SER A 146 -11.75 -17.20 -12.33
N ASN A 147 -12.02 -17.01 -13.62
CA ASN A 147 -13.34 -17.24 -14.24
C ASN A 147 -13.92 -18.64 -13.94
N ARG A 148 -13.11 -19.61 -13.46
CA ARG A 148 -13.60 -20.92 -13.00
C ARG A 148 -14.68 -20.81 -11.94
N ASN A 149 -14.62 -19.86 -11.01
CA ASN A 149 -15.64 -19.76 -9.95
C ASN A 149 -17.00 -19.31 -10.50
N TYR A 150 -17.02 -18.50 -11.55
CA TYR A 150 -18.27 -18.09 -12.22
C TYR A 150 -18.93 -19.26 -12.96
N PHE A 151 -18.15 -20.13 -13.60
CA PHE A 151 -18.68 -21.30 -14.31
C PHE A 151 -19.30 -22.34 -13.37
N PHE A 152 -18.71 -22.57 -12.19
CA PHE A 152 -19.25 -23.53 -11.22
C PHE A 152 -20.38 -22.95 -10.37
N SER A 153 -20.35 -21.65 -10.04
CA SER A 153 -21.45 -20.99 -9.31
C SER A 153 -22.73 -20.93 -10.15
N SER A 154 -22.63 -20.69 -11.47
CA SER A 154 -23.80 -20.72 -12.36
C SER A 154 -24.34 -22.13 -12.64
N MET A 155 -23.51 -23.18 -12.52
CA MET A 155 -23.95 -24.57 -12.62
C MET A 155 -24.57 -25.12 -11.32
N ALA A 156 -24.19 -24.58 -10.16
CA ALA A 156 -24.77 -24.99 -8.87
C ALA A 156 -26.20 -24.45 -8.63
N HIS A 157 -26.67 -23.53 -9.48
CA HIS A 157 -28.00 -22.91 -9.41
C HIS A 157 -28.96 -23.37 -10.52
N ASN A 158 -28.65 -24.47 -11.22
CA ASN A 158 -29.57 -25.20 -12.11
C ASN A 158 -29.71 -26.64 -11.63
#